data_AF-A0A5N7D1Q9-F1
#
_entry.id   AF-A0A5N7D1Q9-F1
#
_cell.length_a   1.000
_cell.length_b   1.000
_cell.length_c   1.000
_cell.angle_alpha   90.00
_cell.angle_beta   90.00
_cell.angle_gamma   90.00
#
_symmetry.space_group_name_H-M   'P 1'
#
loop_
_entity.id
_entity.type
_entity.pdbx_description
1 polymer ?
#
loop_
_entity_poly.entity_id
_entity_poly.type
_entity_poly.pdbx_seq_one_letter_code
_entity_poly.pdbx_strand_id
1 'polypeptide(L)'
;MTRYSYRIAVVAAILPSTWCATVDLLIHFRNSYASVEVDIGTPSQTHFLHFDTGSSSTWVVDQNCATTCPNGSGFDRQGYNISASSTGTSLGAYGSIDYFGGKTAGPGVADTFNLPAGTQGDIGLTWNQTFLAANETSWRFISADGFLGLAFSTIAVANTTTVVETLMQQGHLDEPRFAIYYGKEFKDTGTNPEGVFTIGGSKEEQYVDGDLTYVPLALEKEYQVWRTTLSSITGSSNAGKRQATSKIHGGRAVFDTGAGALQVPSNAISELYTSIGMNWTAISQDGYIPLCRDFNSSWSVTFHFGDSEADPRLTLTGDQLAQPGFADRKDACNPPFDDSGSNDFALLGTPLLQHFYTVWDFGAAAVTDYRPRIGFGKLKAGMRP
;
A
#
# COMPACT_ATOMS: atom_id res chain seq x y z
N MET A 1 -45.84 48.75 -37.85
CA MET A 1 -45.14 48.33 -36.61
C MET A 1 -45.03 46.81 -36.62
N THR A 2 -43.87 46.29 -37.01
CA THR A 2 -43.60 44.86 -37.16
C THR A 2 -42.98 44.36 -35.86
N ARG A 3 -43.65 43.44 -35.14
CA ARG A 3 -43.11 42.85 -33.90
C ARG A 3 -42.19 41.68 -34.26
N TYR A 4 -40.90 41.80 -33.97
CA TYR A 4 -39.94 40.71 -34.00
C TYR A 4 -40.07 39.89 -32.71
N SER A 5 -40.42 38.60 -32.84
CA SER A 5 -40.30 37.61 -31.76
C SER A 5 -38.90 37.03 -31.77
N TYR A 6 -38.07 37.41 -30.80
CA TYR A 6 -36.81 36.72 -30.54
C TYR A 6 -37.10 35.44 -29.76
N ARG A 7 -36.87 34.28 -30.38
CA ARG A 7 -36.79 33.00 -29.67
C ARG A 7 -35.39 32.89 -29.09
N ILE A 8 -35.28 33.00 -27.76
CA ILE A 8 -34.06 32.67 -27.03
C ILE A 8 -33.92 31.15 -27.06
N ALA A 9 -32.92 30.66 -27.79
CA ALA A 9 -32.50 29.27 -27.68
C ALA A 9 -31.76 29.11 -26.35
N VAL A 10 -32.41 28.50 -25.37
CA VAL A 10 -31.75 28.03 -24.15
C VAL A 10 -30.96 26.79 -24.55
N VAL A 11 -29.67 26.96 -24.81
CA VAL A 11 -28.73 25.84 -24.86
C VAL A 11 -28.60 25.36 -23.42
N ALA A 12 -29.21 24.22 -23.10
CA ALA A 12 -28.94 23.52 -21.86
C ALA A 12 -27.47 23.10 -21.89
N ALA A 13 -26.63 23.83 -21.14
CA ALA A 13 -25.29 23.36 -20.83
C ALA A 13 -25.47 22.08 -20.00
N ILE A 14 -25.18 20.94 -20.60
CA ILE A 14 -24.96 19.70 -19.86
C ILE A 14 -23.65 19.95 -19.13
N LEU A 15 -23.74 20.40 -17.87
CA LEU A 15 -22.60 20.35 -16.98
C LEU A 15 -22.23 18.87 -16.86
N PRO A 16 -20.98 18.47 -17.13
CA PRO A 16 -20.55 17.13 -16.75
C PRO A 16 -20.78 17.06 -15.24
N SER A 17 -21.65 16.16 -14.81
CA SER A 17 -21.80 15.85 -13.39
C SER A 17 -20.42 15.41 -12.94
N THR A 18 -19.74 16.24 -12.14
CA THR A 18 -18.54 15.83 -11.44
C THR A 18 -18.99 14.76 -10.45
N TRP A 19 -18.80 13.50 -10.84
CA TRP A 19 -19.05 12.35 -9.98
C TRP A 19 -17.98 12.39 -8.91
N CYS A 20 -18.34 12.99 -7.79
CA CYS A 20 -17.61 12.88 -6.53
C CYS A 20 -17.98 11.49 -5.99
N ALA A 21 -16.99 10.60 -5.88
CA ALA A 21 -17.23 9.21 -5.52
C ALA A 21 -16.19 8.69 -4.53
N THR A 22 -16.69 7.89 -3.59
CA THR A 22 -15.92 6.90 -2.85
C THR A 22 -15.93 5.61 -3.65
N VAL A 23 -14.76 5.08 -4.02
CA VAL A 23 -14.57 3.90 -4.85
C VAL A 23 -14.05 2.75 -4.00
N ASP A 24 -14.62 1.55 -4.13
CA ASP A 24 -14.11 0.35 -3.45
C ASP A 24 -13.55 -0.63 -4.46
N LEU A 25 -12.31 -1.07 -4.27
CA LEU A 25 -11.69 -2.15 -5.02
C LEU A 25 -11.53 -3.37 -4.10
N LEU A 26 -11.93 -4.55 -4.58
CA LEU A 26 -11.74 -5.79 -3.82
C LEU A 26 -10.25 -6.17 -3.83
N ILE A 27 -9.76 -6.57 -2.66
CA ILE A 27 -8.36 -7.00 -2.49
C ILE A 27 -8.29 -8.52 -2.64
N HIS A 28 -7.56 -8.96 -3.65
CA HIS A 28 -7.28 -10.37 -3.91
C HIS A 28 -5.91 -10.74 -3.38
N PHE A 29 -5.84 -11.77 -2.55
CA PHE A 29 -4.58 -12.41 -2.21
C PHE A 29 -4.31 -13.59 -3.11
N ARG A 30 -3.08 -13.66 -3.63
CA ARG A 30 -2.52 -14.84 -4.32
C ARG A 30 -1.08 -15.00 -3.91
N ASN A 31 -0.68 -16.17 -3.43
CA ASN A 31 0.68 -16.40 -2.91
C ASN A 31 1.14 -15.31 -1.91
N SER A 32 0.22 -14.86 -1.06
CA SER A 32 0.44 -13.79 -0.08
C SER A 32 0.70 -12.37 -0.63
N TYR A 33 0.59 -12.13 -1.93
CA TYR A 33 0.55 -10.77 -2.48
C TYR A 33 -0.88 -10.28 -2.59
N ALA A 34 -1.14 -9.09 -2.04
CA ALA A 34 -2.41 -8.38 -2.15
C ALA A 34 -2.45 -7.56 -3.45
N SER A 35 -3.49 -7.70 -4.25
CA SER A 35 -3.66 -6.95 -5.50
C SER A 35 -5.11 -6.52 -5.70
N VAL A 36 -5.31 -5.52 -6.55
CA VAL A 36 -6.63 -5.04 -6.95
C VAL A 36 -6.77 -5.12 -8.46
N GLU A 37 -7.99 -5.35 -8.93
CA GLU A 37 -8.31 -5.36 -10.35
C GLU A 37 -8.49 -3.93 -10.87
N VAL A 38 -7.86 -3.63 -12.00
CA VAL A 38 -8.00 -2.37 -12.74
C VAL A 38 -8.09 -2.69 -14.23
N ASP A 39 -9.01 -2.02 -14.90
CA ASP A 39 -9.32 -2.22 -16.31
C ASP A 39 -8.61 -1.15 -17.15
N ILE A 40 -7.76 -1.56 -18.10
CA ILE A 40 -6.88 -0.65 -18.85
C ILE A 40 -7.11 -0.75 -20.36
N GLY A 41 -7.24 0.40 -21.01
CA GLY A 41 -7.29 0.54 -22.47
C GLY A 41 -8.69 0.53 -23.08
N THR A 42 -8.75 0.69 -24.40
CA THR A 42 -9.99 0.64 -25.19
C THR A 42 -9.79 -0.23 -26.45
N PRO A 43 -10.33 -1.47 -26.50
CA PRO A 43 -11.17 -2.10 -25.49
C PRO A 43 -10.42 -2.40 -24.19
N SER A 44 -11.16 -2.37 -23.07
CA SER A 44 -10.62 -2.60 -21.73
C SER A 44 -10.09 -4.02 -21.55
N GLN A 45 -8.95 -4.14 -20.86
CA GLN A 45 -8.36 -5.40 -20.40
C GLN A 45 -8.10 -5.32 -18.90
N THR A 46 -8.53 -6.35 -18.16
CA THR A 46 -8.36 -6.42 -16.71
C THR A 46 -6.92 -6.79 -16.36
N HIS A 47 -6.35 -6.05 -15.41
CA HIS A 47 -5.04 -6.28 -14.83
C HIS A 47 -5.12 -6.33 -13.31
N PHE A 48 -4.33 -7.21 -12.69
CA PHE A 48 -4.14 -7.26 -11.24
C PHE A 48 -2.91 -6.44 -10.87
N LEU A 49 -3.08 -5.41 -10.04
CA LEU A 49 -1.98 -4.54 -9.60
C LEU A 49 -1.76 -4.66 -8.10
N HIS A 50 -0.52 -4.93 -7.70
CA HIS A 50 -0.09 -4.92 -6.31
C HIS A 50 0.04 -3.48 -5.83
N PHE A 51 -0.77 -3.09 -4.85
CA PHE A 51 -0.78 -1.71 -4.37
C PHE A 51 0.38 -1.45 -3.39
N ASP A 52 1.09 -0.35 -3.62
CA ASP A 52 2.38 -0.10 -3.00
C ASP A 52 2.49 1.36 -2.51
N THR A 53 2.44 1.57 -1.20
CA THR A 53 2.66 2.89 -0.57
C THR A 53 4.15 3.25 -0.41
N GLY A 54 5.07 2.33 -0.73
CA GLY A 54 6.52 2.56 -0.81
C GLY A 54 6.99 3.13 -2.15
N SER A 55 6.16 3.11 -3.19
CA SER A 55 6.47 3.67 -4.52
C SER A 55 5.32 4.47 -5.14
N SER A 56 5.63 5.31 -6.14
CA SER A 56 4.66 6.26 -6.72
C SER A 56 4.19 5.91 -8.12
N SER A 57 5.08 5.40 -8.98
CA SER A 57 4.71 5.11 -10.35
C SER A 57 3.98 3.78 -10.46
N THR A 58 2.77 3.84 -11.02
CA THR A 58 2.08 2.65 -11.49
C THR A 58 2.83 2.07 -12.69
N TRP A 59 2.96 0.76 -12.75
CA TRP A 59 3.52 0.05 -13.89
C TRP A 59 2.79 -1.27 -14.12
N VAL A 60 2.70 -1.67 -15.38
CA VAL A 60 2.10 -2.93 -15.83
C VAL A 60 3.08 -3.56 -16.81
N VAL A 61 3.34 -4.86 -16.70
CA VAL A 61 4.19 -5.54 -17.70
C VAL A 61 3.62 -5.34 -19.09
N ASP A 62 4.46 -5.05 -20.07
CA ASP A 62 4.03 -5.02 -21.46
C ASP A 62 3.82 -6.45 -22.00
N GLN A 63 3.20 -6.57 -23.17
CA GLN A 63 2.91 -7.86 -23.81
C GLN A 63 4.14 -8.75 -23.98
N ASN A 64 5.33 -8.17 -24.20
CA ASN A 64 6.56 -8.94 -24.34
C ASN A 64 7.09 -9.40 -22.98
N CYS A 65 7.15 -8.51 -22.00
CA CYS A 65 7.65 -8.79 -20.66
C CYS A 65 6.74 -9.76 -19.90
N ALA A 66 5.43 -9.75 -20.14
CA ALA A 66 4.50 -10.74 -19.59
C ALA A 66 4.94 -12.19 -19.85
N THR A 67 5.60 -12.44 -21.00
CA THR A 67 6.09 -13.78 -21.39
C THR A 67 7.59 -13.98 -21.25
N THR A 68 8.38 -12.90 -21.37
CA THR A 68 9.86 -12.99 -21.42
C THR A 68 10.55 -12.64 -20.10
N CYS A 69 9.94 -11.80 -19.26
CA CYS A 69 10.50 -11.45 -17.97
C CYS A 69 10.39 -12.64 -16.99
N PRO A 70 11.29 -12.73 -15.99
CA PRO A 70 11.21 -13.79 -14.98
C PRO A 70 9.84 -13.83 -14.30
N ASN A 71 9.21 -15.00 -14.37
CA ASN A 71 7.97 -15.31 -13.65
C ASN A 71 8.13 -16.67 -12.96
N GLY A 72 8.18 -16.64 -11.64
CA GLY A 72 8.26 -17.81 -10.77
C GLY A 72 7.13 -17.88 -9.75
N SER A 73 6.14 -16.99 -9.85
CA SER A 73 4.95 -16.99 -8.98
C SER A 73 3.91 -18.01 -9.42
N GLY A 74 3.95 -18.47 -10.68
CA GLY A 74 2.94 -19.34 -11.27
C GLY A 74 1.65 -18.60 -11.66
N PHE A 75 1.60 -17.29 -11.48
CA PHE A 75 0.51 -16.43 -11.95
C PHE A 75 0.72 -16.12 -13.44
N ASP A 76 -0.31 -16.32 -14.26
CA ASP A 76 -0.26 -15.97 -15.68
C ASP A 76 -0.47 -14.46 -15.84
N ARG A 77 0.57 -13.75 -16.31
CA ARG A 77 0.56 -12.29 -16.38
C ARG A 77 -0.15 -11.80 -17.64
N GLN A 78 -1.09 -10.89 -17.48
CA GLN A 78 -1.69 -10.12 -18.56
C GLN A 78 -0.79 -8.94 -18.92
N GLY A 79 -0.23 -8.97 -20.13
CA GLY A 79 0.62 -7.89 -20.65
C GLY A 79 -0.17 -6.78 -21.32
N TYR A 80 0.15 -5.53 -21.00
CA TYR A 80 -0.42 -4.35 -21.65
C TYR A 80 0.15 -4.16 -23.06
N ASN A 81 -0.72 -3.85 -24.04
CA ASN A 81 -0.32 -3.53 -25.41
C ASN A 81 -0.93 -2.20 -25.86
N ILE A 82 -0.10 -1.17 -25.90
CA ILE A 82 -0.49 0.17 -26.35
C ILE A 82 -1.07 0.18 -27.78
N SER A 83 -0.54 -0.65 -28.70
CA SER A 83 -1.02 -0.70 -30.08
C SER A 83 -2.40 -1.35 -30.23
N ALA A 84 -2.85 -2.09 -29.21
CA ALA A 84 -4.18 -2.70 -29.17
C ALA A 84 -5.24 -1.78 -28.52
N SER A 85 -4.82 -0.64 -27.94
CA SER A 85 -5.71 0.31 -27.30
C SER A 85 -5.89 1.56 -28.15
N SER A 86 -7.14 1.90 -28.46
CA SER A 86 -7.48 3.12 -29.19
C SER A 86 -7.32 4.42 -28.38
N THR A 87 -7.18 4.31 -27.05
CA THR A 87 -6.95 5.44 -26.14
C THR A 87 -5.50 5.53 -25.64
N GLY A 88 -4.67 4.56 -25.98
CA GLY A 88 -3.27 4.50 -25.59
C GLY A 88 -2.41 5.55 -26.30
N THR A 89 -1.61 6.29 -25.55
CA THR A 89 -0.68 7.30 -26.07
C THR A 89 0.69 7.18 -25.40
N SER A 90 1.77 7.31 -26.19
CA SER A 90 3.12 7.35 -25.64
C SER A 90 3.43 8.72 -25.04
N LEU A 91 4.06 8.74 -23.86
CA LEU A 91 4.50 9.98 -23.21
C LEU A 91 5.89 10.44 -23.67
N GLY A 92 6.58 9.64 -24.51
CA GLY A 92 7.95 9.95 -24.95
C GLY A 92 8.99 9.92 -23.82
N ALA A 93 8.68 9.28 -22.70
CA ALA A 93 9.57 9.11 -21.55
C ALA A 93 9.92 7.62 -21.35
N TYR A 94 11.06 7.35 -20.72
CA TYR A 94 11.46 6.00 -20.28
C TYR A 94 11.85 6.07 -18.81
N GLY A 95 11.23 5.21 -18.00
CA GLY A 95 11.41 5.15 -16.56
C GLY A 95 12.14 3.91 -16.11
N SER A 96 12.84 4.03 -14.98
CA SER A 96 13.38 2.90 -14.22
C SER A 96 13.08 3.12 -12.75
N ILE A 97 12.67 2.07 -12.06
CA ILE A 97 12.35 2.06 -10.64
C ILE A 97 13.18 0.95 -10.00
N ASP A 98 14.04 1.33 -9.06
CA ASP A 98 14.83 0.41 -8.24
C ASP A 98 14.13 0.24 -6.89
N TYR A 99 13.60 -0.96 -6.66
CA TYR A 99 13.02 -1.38 -5.39
C TYR A 99 14.06 -2.12 -4.56
N PHE A 100 13.80 -2.26 -3.26
CA PHE A 100 14.62 -3.11 -2.40
C PHE A 100 14.65 -4.58 -2.88
N GLY A 101 13.52 -5.08 -3.39
CA GLY A 101 13.36 -6.45 -3.85
C GLY A 101 13.63 -6.70 -5.33
N GLY A 102 13.91 -5.66 -6.12
CA GLY A 102 14.04 -5.82 -7.58
C GLY A 102 14.03 -4.51 -8.35
N LYS A 103 13.98 -4.61 -9.67
CA LYS A 103 13.97 -3.47 -10.59
C LYS A 103 12.86 -3.64 -11.62
N THR A 104 12.27 -2.53 -12.04
CA THR A 104 11.37 -2.47 -13.20
C THR A 104 11.73 -1.27 -14.06
N ALA A 105 11.64 -1.41 -15.39
CA ALA A 105 11.82 -0.32 -16.32
C ALA A 105 10.90 -0.45 -17.54
N GLY A 106 10.62 0.68 -18.20
CA GLY A 106 9.79 0.70 -19.39
C GLY A 106 9.41 2.11 -19.87
N PRO A 107 8.85 2.23 -21.09
CA PRO A 107 8.28 3.48 -21.58
C PRO A 107 7.10 3.97 -20.74
N GLY A 108 7.03 5.29 -20.55
CA GLY A 108 5.86 5.97 -20.01
C GLY A 108 4.75 6.07 -21.06
N VAL A 109 3.53 5.74 -20.64
CA VAL A 109 2.32 5.73 -21.47
C VAL A 109 1.17 6.39 -20.70
N ALA A 110 0.18 6.87 -21.45
CA ALA A 110 -1.12 7.27 -20.95
C ALA A 110 -2.19 6.39 -21.59
N ASP A 111 -3.14 5.90 -20.80
CA ASP A 111 -4.31 5.19 -21.33
C ASP A 111 -5.50 5.34 -20.38
N THR A 112 -6.66 4.91 -20.84
CA THR A 112 -7.90 4.94 -20.08
C THR A 112 -7.88 3.83 -19.03
N PHE A 113 -8.01 4.20 -17.77
CA PHE A 113 -8.27 3.31 -16.65
C PHE A 113 -9.76 3.30 -16.33
N ASN A 114 -10.28 2.15 -15.93
CA ASN A 114 -11.65 1.97 -15.50
C ASN A 114 -11.69 1.07 -14.26
N LEU A 115 -12.77 1.20 -13.49
CA LEU A 115 -13.10 0.17 -12.50
C LEU A 115 -13.63 -1.08 -13.20
N PRO A 116 -13.29 -2.28 -12.71
CA PRO A 116 -13.87 -3.52 -13.23
C PRO A 116 -15.40 -3.48 -13.16
N ALA A 117 -16.07 -4.10 -14.13
CA ALA A 117 -17.52 -4.17 -14.16
C ALA A 117 -18.08 -4.81 -12.88
N GLY A 118 -19.15 -4.24 -12.32
CA GLY A 118 -19.80 -4.77 -11.10
C GLY A 118 -19.16 -4.33 -9.78
N THR A 119 -18.02 -3.62 -9.82
CA THR A 119 -17.35 -3.08 -8.62
C THR A 119 -18.23 -2.10 -7.82
N GLN A 120 -19.04 -1.29 -8.50
CA GLN A 120 -19.89 -0.28 -7.87
C GLN A 120 -21.23 -0.08 -8.58
N GLY A 121 -22.04 -1.15 -8.70
CA GLY A 121 -23.45 -1.04 -9.09
C GLY A 121 -23.74 -0.25 -10.39
N ASP A 122 -23.00 -0.56 -11.46
CA ASP A 122 -23.05 0.09 -12.78
C ASP A 122 -22.54 1.55 -12.86
N ILE A 123 -21.95 2.10 -11.78
CA ILE A 123 -21.25 3.39 -11.81
C ILE A 123 -19.84 3.15 -12.37
N GLY A 124 -19.72 3.17 -13.69
CA GLY A 124 -18.42 3.11 -14.34
C GLY A 124 -17.64 4.41 -14.09
N LEU A 125 -16.61 4.36 -13.25
CA LEU A 125 -15.61 5.43 -13.18
C LEU A 125 -14.51 5.14 -14.20
N THR A 126 -14.27 6.12 -15.07
CA THR A 126 -13.28 6.09 -16.13
C THR A 126 -12.41 7.34 -16.04
N TRP A 127 -11.09 7.19 -16.13
CA TRP A 127 -10.16 8.32 -16.13
C TRP A 127 -8.96 8.03 -17.03
N ASN A 128 -8.23 9.09 -17.41
CA ASN A 128 -6.95 8.93 -18.10
C ASN A 128 -5.84 8.85 -17.06
N GLN A 129 -5.05 7.78 -17.10
CA GLN A 129 -3.95 7.51 -16.19
C GLN A 129 -2.62 7.42 -16.94
N THR A 130 -1.57 7.96 -16.33
CA THR A 130 -0.19 7.78 -16.78
C THR A 130 0.51 6.69 -15.97
N PHE A 131 1.27 5.82 -16.64
CA PHE A 131 1.95 4.67 -16.02
C PHE A 131 3.11 4.18 -16.89
N LEU A 132 3.87 3.19 -16.43
CA LEU A 132 4.87 2.51 -17.26
C LEU A 132 4.31 1.23 -17.88
N ALA A 133 4.49 1.08 -19.18
CA ALA A 133 4.40 -0.23 -19.84
C ALA A 133 5.76 -0.92 -19.68
N ALA A 134 5.93 -1.69 -18.62
CA ALA A 134 7.21 -2.26 -18.21
C ALA A 134 7.69 -3.33 -19.19
N ASN A 135 8.81 -3.06 -19.87
CA ASN A 135 9.46 -4.01 -20.78
C ASN A 135 10.58 -4.81 -20.10
N GLU A 136 10.96 -4.42 -18.88
CA GLU A 136 11.94 -5.09 -18.04
C GLU A 136 11.42 -5.16 -16.59
N THR A 137 11.43 -6.33 -15.97
CA THR A 137 11.22 -6.46 -14.52
C THR A 137 11.94 -7.67 -13.94
N SER A 138 12.51 -7.53 -12.75
CA SER A 138 13.11 -8.64 -11.99
C SER A 138 12.19 -9.21 -10.92
N TRP A 139 10.97 -8.67 -10.77
CA TRP A 139 9.99 -9.12 -9.79
C TRP A 139 9.46 -10.50 -10.15
N ARG A 140 10.20 -11.56 -9.81
CA ARG A 140 9.89 -12.93 -10.22
C ARG A 140 8.69 -13.53 -9.47
N PHE A 141 8.52 -13.19 -8.19
CA PHE A 141 7.57 -13.87 -7.31
C PHE A 141 6.25 -13.13 -7.10
N ILE A 142 6.10 -11.91 -7.61
CA ILE A 142 4.80 -11.23 -7.61
C ILE A 142 3.78 -11.98 -8.46
N SER A 143 2.61 -12.20 -7.88
CA SER A 143 1.41 -12.81 -8.47
C SER A 143 0.41 -11.76 -8.97
N ALA A 144 0.95 -10.76 -9.68
CA ALA A 144 0.22 -9.64 -10.26
C ALA A 144 0.89 -9.22 -11.59
N ASP A 145 0.22 -8.37 -12.35
CA ASP A 145 0.67 -7.84 -13.63
C ASP A 145 1.58 -6.62 -13.48
N GLY A 146 1.56 -6.01 -12.30
CA GLY A 146 2.46 -4.91 -11.96
C GLY A 146 2.12 -4.28 -10.62
N PHE A 147 2.55 -3.04 -10.42
CA PHE A 147 2.30 -2.31 -9.17
C PHE A 147 1.40 -1.11 -9.42
N LEU A 148 0.55 -0.82 -8.44
CA LEU A 148 -0.21 0.42 -8.31
C LEU A 148 0.49 1.29 -7.27
N GLY A 149 1.24 2.29 -7.72
CA GLY A 149 1.97 3.19 -6.82
C GLY A 149 1.04 4.15 -6.08
N LEU A 150 1.16 4.17 -4.75
CA LEU A 150 0.30 4.92 -3.81
C LEU A 150 1.06 5.90 -2.92
N ALA A 151 2.37 6.08 -3.14
CA ALA A 151 3.12 7.17 -2.52
C ALA A 151 2.80 8.53 -3.20
N PHE A 152 3.71 9.50 -3.13
CA PHE A 152 3.48 10.86 -3.65
C PHE A 152 4.15 11.06 -5.01
N SER A 153 3.46 11.69 -5.96
CA SER A 153 3.95 11.89 -7.34
C SER A 153 5.29 12.63 -7.45
N THR A 154 5.77 13.24 -6.37
CA THR A 154 7.11 13.84 -6.24
C THR A 154 8.26 12.89 -6.58
N ILE A 155 8.07 11.58 -6.42
CA ILE A 155 9.06 10.54 -6.80
C ILE A 155 8.57 9.62 -7.92
N ALA A 156 7.46 9.97 -8.58
CA ALA A 156 7.04 9.25 -9.77
C ALA A 156 8.02 9.50 -10.93
N VAL A 157 8.11 8.53 -11.85
CA VAL A 157 8.80 8.72 -13.12
C VAL A 157 8.24 9.95 -13.83
N ALA A 158 9.14 10.68 -14.50
CA ALA A 158 8.82 11.90 -15.24
C ALA A 158 7.56 11.74 -16.11
N ASN A 159 6.70 12.76 -16.06
CA ASN A 159 5.41 12.84 -16.75
C ASN A 159 4.38 11.79 -16.32
N THR A 160 4.59 11.11 -15.18
CA THR A 160 3.59 10.21 -14.58
C THR A 160 3.08 10.75 -13.24
N THR A 161 1.88 10.32 -12.85
CA THR A 161 1.21 10.68 -11.59
C THR A 161 0.69 9.42 -10.90
N THR A 162 0.50 9.47 -9.58
CA THR A 162 -0.17 8.37 -8.85
C THR A 162 -1.66 8.35 -9.18
N VAL A 163 -2.31 7.19 -9.04
CA VAL A 163 -3.76 7.06 -9.34
C VAL A 163 -4.60 7.92 -8.40
N VAL A 164 -4.28 7.91 -7.10
CA VAL A 164 -5.05 8.67 -6.10
C VAL A 164 -4.94 10.17 -6.38
N GLU A 165 -3.74 10.69 -6.65
CA GLU A 165 -3.58 12.11 -6.97
C GLU A 165 -4.25 12.49 -8.29
N THR A 166 -4.21 11.60 -9.29
CA THR A 166 -4.90 11.82 -10.57
C THR A 166 -6.40 11.98 -10.37
N LEU A 167 -7.03 11.03 -9.65
CA LEU A 167 -8.46 11.08 -9.35
C LEU A 167 -8.82 12.30 -8.49
N MET A 168 -7.98 12.60 -7.49
CA MET A 168 -8.16 13.75 -6.60
C MET A 168 -8.11 15.07 -7.36
N GLN A 169 -7.10 15.26 -8.22
CA GLN A 169 -6.91 16.49 -9.00
C GLN A 169 -7.96 16.66 -10.11
N GLN A 170 -8.52 15.56 -10.62
CA GLN A 170 -9.64 15.58 -11.56
C GLN A 170 -11.00 15.81 -10.87
N GLY A 171 -11.03 15.88 -9.53
CA GLY A 171 -12.25 16.10 -8.76
C GLY A 171 -13.18 14.88 -8.73
N HIS A 172 -12.63 13.68 -8.88
CA HIS A 172 -13.39 12.43 -8.84
C HIS A 172 -13.60 11.88 -7.42
N LEU A 173 -12.89 12.41 -6.42
CA LEU A 173 -12.91 11.89 -5.05
C LEU A 173 -13.69 12.80 -4.11
N ASP A 174 -14.50 12.21 -3.24
CA ASP A 174 -15.20 12.91 -2.15
C ASP A 174 -14.20 13.49 -1.14
N GLU A 175 -13.17 12.70 -0.82
CA GLU A 175 -12.18 13.04 0.19
C GLU A 175 -10.76 12.75 -0.31
N PRO A 176 -9.75 13.55 0.09
CA PRO A 176 -8.36 13.39 -0.34
C PRO A 176 -7.66 12.26 0.43
N ARG A 177 -8.24 11.06 0.43
CA ARG A 177 -7.75 9.92 1.21
C ARG A 177 -8.06 8.59 0.54
N PHE A 178 -7.38 7.55 1.00
CA PHE A 178 -7.75 6.17 0.74
C PHE A 178 -7.66 5.35 2.02
N ALA A 179 -8.27 4.17 2.04
CA ALA A 179 -8.27 3.31 3.20
C ALA A 179 -8.22 1.83 2.81
N ILE A 180 -7.65 1.00 3.69
CA ILE A 180 -7.38 -0.40 3.41
C ILE A 180 -7.87 -1.25 4.58
N TYR A 181 -8.75 -2.21 4.24
CA TYR A 181 -9.05 -3.39 5.05
C TYR A 181 -8.56 -4.61 4.28
N TYR A 182 -7.58 -5.34 4.80
CA TYR A 182 -7.00 -6.48 4.07
C TYR A 182 -7.88 -7.73 4.02
N GLY A 183 -8.95 -7.83 4.83
CA GLY A 183 -9.70 -9.08 4.99
C GLY A 183 -9.11 -9.96 6.08
N LYS A 184 -9.52 -11.23 6.10
CA LYS A 184 -9.06 -12.22 7.10
C LYS A 184 -8.15 -13.32 6.53
N GLU A 185 -8.19 -13.50 5.21
CA GLU A 185 -7.35 -14.48 4.50
C GLU A 185 -6.25 -13.75 3.73
N PHE A 186 -5.00 -14.06 4.05
CA PHE A 186 -3.81 -13.35 3.53
C PHE A 186 -2.93 -14.20 2.62
N LYS A 187 -3.31 -15.44 2.32
CA LYS A 187 -2.54 -16.33 1.47
C LYS A 187 -3.14 -16.44 0.08
N ASP A 188 -4.40 -16.86 0.02
CA ASP A 188 -5.12 -17.04 -1.24
C ASP A 188 -6.63 -16.90 -1.02
N THR A 189 -7.22 -15.84 -1.56
CA THR A 189 -8.67 -15.57 -1.43
C THR A 189 -9.51 -16.28 -2.49
N GLY A 190 -8.89 -16.85 -3.54
CA GLY A 190 -9.59 -17.36 -4.70
C GLY A 190 -10.58 -16.34 -5.27
N THR A 191 -11.84 -16.75 -5.45
CA THR A 191 -12.93 -15.92 -5.99
C THR A 191 -13.72 -15.15 -4.94
N ASN A 192 -13.35 -15.26 -3.65
CA ASN A 192 -14.11 -14.69 -2.54
C ASN A 192 -13.25 -13.70 -1.73
N PRO A 193 -12.75 -12.61 -2.34
CA PRO A 193 -12.02 -11.58 -1.61
C PRO A 193 -12.95 -10.90 -0.59
N GLU A 194 -12.45 -10.71 0.64
CA GLU A 194 -13.14 -9.96 1.69
C GLU A 194 -12.51 -8.59 1.94
N GLY A 195 -11.25 -8.41 1.53
CA GLY A 195 -10.52 -7.16 1.70
C GLY A 195 -11.03 -6.10 0.74
N VAL A 196 -10.94 -4.84 1.16
CA VAL A 196 -11.41 -3.67 0.42
C VAL A 196 -10.37 -2.56 0.49
N PHE A 197 -10.03 -2.03 -0.68
CA PHE A 197 -9.26 -0.82 -0.88
C PHE A 197 -10.21 0.30 -1.30
N THR A 198 -10.47 1.24 -0.40
CA THR A 198 -11.39 2.36 -0.62
C THR A 198 -10.60 3.60 -1.03
N ILE A 199 -10.91 4.22 -2.17
CA ILE A 199 -10.31 5.49 -2.64
C ILE A 199 -11.37 6.59 -2.56
N GLY A 200 -10.99 7.77 -2.11
CA GLY A 200 -11.91 8.92 -1.99
C GLY A 200 -12.70 8.97 -0.69
N GLY A 201 -12.40 8.11 0.27
CA GLY A 201 -13.11 8.03 1.55
C GLY A 201 -12.58 6.93 2.46
N SER A 202 -13.33 6.61 3.51
CA SER A 202 -13.04 5.56 4.48
C SER A 202 -14.34 5.00 5.11
N LYS A 203 -14.24 3.86 5.80
CA LYS A 203 -15.37 3.06 6.32
C LYS A 203 -15.10 2.60 7.76
N GLU A 204 -14.68 3.53 8.61
CA GLU A 204 -14.33 3.28 10.00
C GLU A 204 -15.48 2.61 10.76
N GLU A 205 -16.71 3.10 10.57
CA GLU A 205 -17.91 2.54 11.22
C GLU A 205 -18.09 1.04 10.93
N GLN A 206 -17.63 0.54 9.79
CA GLN A 206 -17.74 -0.87 9.43
C GLN A 206 -16.65 -1.70 10.10
N TYR A 207 -15.39 -1.25 10.05
CA TYR A 207 -14.22 -2.07 10.36
C TYR A 207 -13.58 -1.82 11.72
N VAL A 208 -13.72 -0.62 12.29
CA VAL A 208 -12.94 -0.16 13.45
C VAL A 208 -13.70 -0.35 14.77
N ASP A 209 -12.99 -0.82 15.78
CA ASP A 209 -13.40 -0.89 17.18
C ASP A 209 -12.74 0.25 17.96
N GLY A 210 -13.49 1.33 18.19
CA GLY A 210 -13.01 2.57 18.81
C GLY A 210 -12.59 3.62 17.78
N ASP A 211 -11.62 4.45 18.16
CA ASP A 211 -11.13 5.56 17.34
C ASP A 211 -9.85 5.21 16.58
N LEU A 212 -9.61 5.94 15.48
CA LEU A 212 -8.33 5.88 14.77
C LEU A 212 -7.22 6.54 15.59
N THR A 213 -6.05 5.90 15.63
CA THR A 213 -4.80 6.52 16.08
C THR A 213 -4.11 7.14 14.87
N TYR A 214 -4.05 8.47 14.82
CA TYR A 214 -3.40 9.17 13.70
C TYR A 214 -1.91 9.40 13.94
N VAL A 215 -1.10 9.00 12.97
CA VAL A 215 0.33 9.24 12.88
C VAL A 215 0.59 10.32 11.81
N PRO A 216 1.09 11.51 12.18
CA PRO A 216 1.40 12.55 11.20
C PRO A 216 2.64 12.17 10.37
N LEU A 217 2.68 12.53 9.09
CA LEU A 217 3.89 12.35 8.30
C LEU A 217 4.92 13.44 8.63
N ALA A 218 6.19 13.04 8.58
CA ALA A 218 7.31 13.96 8.70
C ALA A 218 7.52 14.67 7.35
N LEU A 219 7.38 16.00 7.36
CA LEU A 219 7.76 16.82 6.22
C LEU A 219 9.26 17.08 6.25
N GLU A 220 9.96 16.64 5.20
CA GLU A 220 11.33 17.09 4.93
C GLU A 220 11.29 18.28 3.96
N LYS A 221 11.74 18.09 2.71
CA LYS A 221 11.59 19.09 1.65
C LYS A 221 10.21 18.98 0.97
N GLU A 222 9.77 17.75 0.75
CA GLU A 222 8.50 17.38 0.14
C GLU A 222 8.07 15.99 0.64
N TYR A 223 6.79 15.65 0.52
CA TYR A 223 6.33 14.29 0.80
C TYR A 223 6.68 13.40 -0.38
N GLN A 224 7.44 12.34 -0.13
CA GLN A 224 7.91 11.38 -1.13
C GLN A 224 7.27 10.01 -0.93
N VAL A 225 7.30 9.53 0.31
CA VAL A 225 6.69 8.28 0.78
C VAL A 225 5.96 8.53 2.09
N TRP A 226 5.16 7.56 2.52
CA TRP A 226 4.39 7.62 3.76
C TRP A 226 5.25 7.42 5.00
N ARG A 227 6.08 8.43 5.28
CA ARG A 227 7.13 8.44 6.30
C ARG A 227 6.77 9.33 7.49
N THR A 228 6.99 8.80 8.68
CA THR A 228 6.85 9.51 9.97
C THR A 228 8.18 9.53 10.72
N THR A 229 8.27 10.39 11.74
CA THR A 229 9.29 10.29 12.79
C THR A 229 9.03 9.06 13.65
N LEU A 230 10.08 8.28 13.92
CA LEU A 230 10.10 7.15 14.86
C LEU A 230 10.93 7.54 16.08
N SER A 231 10.30 7.68 17.25
CA SER A 231 10.99 8.10 18.47
C SER A 231 11.61 6.95 19.24
N SER A 232 10.90 5.82 19.35
CA SER A 232 11.40 4.64 20.05
C SER A 232 10.65 3.36 19.67
N ILE A 233 11.28 2.23 19.96
CA ILE A 233 10.67 0.90 19.88
C ILE A 233 10.76 0.27 21.26
N THR A 234 9.61 -0.20 21.77
CA THR A 234 9.52 -0.88 23.06
C THR A 234 9.09 -2.32 22.87
N GLY A 235 9.92 -3.28 23.25
CA GLY A 235 9.51 -4.67 23.37
C GLY A 235 9.21 -5.01 24.83
N SER A 236 8.21 -5.87 25.05
CA SER A 236 7.78 -6.28 26.38
C SER A 236 7.32 -7.73 26.41
N SER A 237 7.62 -8.44 27.50
CA SER A 237 7.19 -9.81 27.74
C SER A 237 6.94 -10.07 29.23
N ASN A 238 6.43 -11.27 29.56
CA ASN A 238 6.17 -11.70 30.94
C ASN A 238 5.22 -10.75 31.70
N ALA A 239 4.12 -10.33 31.05
CA ALA A 239 3.16 -9.37 31.59
C ALA A 239 3.83 -8.05 32.04
N GLY A 240 4.76 -7.54 31.24
CA GLY A 240 5.47 -6.28 31.51
C GLY A 240 6.71 -6.39 32.40
N LYS A 241 7.00 -7.57 32.96
CA LYS A 241 8.17 -7.74 33.86
C LYS A 241 9.51 -7.65 33.13
N ARG A 242 9.52 -7.95 31.83
CA ARG A 242 10.65 -7.72 30.95
C ARG A 242 10.23 -6.67 29.94
N GLN A 243 10.99 -5.58 29.87
CA GLN A 243 10.74 -4.48 28.95
C GLN A 243 12.07 -3.85 28.58
N ALA A 244 12.21 -3.47 27.32
CA ALA A 244 13.31 -2.63 26.87
C ALA A 244 12.78 -1.63 25.83
N THR A 245 13.27 -0.40 25.91
CA THR A 245 12.90 0.69 25.01
C THR A 245 14.16 1.25 24.37
N SER A 246 14.31 1.03 23.07
CA SER A 246 15.41 1.57 22.30
C SER A 246 14.97 2.91 21.70
N LYS A 247 15.59 4.00 22.14
CA LYS A 247 15.35 5.35 21.58
C LYS A 247 16.06 5.47 20.23
N ILE A 248 15.36 6.02 19.24
CA ILE A 248 15.89 6.18 17.89
C ILE A 248 16.09 7.66 17.62
N HIS A 249 17.34 8.09 17.55
CA HIS A 249 17.68 9.48 17.28
C HIS A 249 17.57 9.77 15.78
N GLY A 250 16.75 10.77 15.40
CA GLY A 250 16.49 11.07 13.99
C GLY A 250 15.73 9.95 13.27
N GLY A 251 14.99 9.14 14.03
CA GLY A 251 14.33 7.95 13.50
C GLY A 251 13.27 8.25 12.46
N ARG A 252 13.22 7.44 11.42
CA ARG A 252 12.26 7.48 10.32
C ARG A 252 11.60 6.12 10.20
N ALA A 253 10.29 6.09 10.10
CA ALA A 253 9.55 4.89 9.75
C ALA A 253 8.75 5.12 8.47
N VAL A 254 8.84 4.19 7.52
CA VAL A 254 8.02 4.18 6.30
C VAL A 254 7.00 3.08 6.41
N PHE A 255 5.72 3.41 6.19
CA PHE A 255 4.65 2.42 6.10
C PHE A 255 4.47 2.01 4.64
N ASP A 256 4.67 0.73 4.35
CA ASP A 256 4.83 0.23 2.99
C ASP A 256 3.95 -1.00 2.74
N THR A 257 2.85 -0.83 2.02
CA THR A 257 1.96 -1.93 1.62
C THR A 257 2.60 -2.91 0.63
N GLY A 258 3.68 -2.50 -0.05
CA GLY A 258 4.49 -3.34 -0.93
C GLY A 258 5.57 -4.14 -0.20
N ALA A 259 5.86 -3.81 1.07
CA ALA A 259 6.84 -4.52 1.87
C ALA A 259 6.23 -5.74 2.58
N GLY A 260 6.82 -6.92 2.36
CA GLY A 260 6.52 -8.15 3.09
C GLY A 260 7.22 -8.28 4.45
N ALA A 261 8.01 -7.29 4.85
CA ALA A 261 8.89 -7.34 6.02
C ALA A 261 8.57 -6.25 7.05
N LEU A 262 8.98 -6.48 8.30
CA LEU A 262 9.18 -5.43 9.29
C LEU A 262 10.66 -5.29 9.53
N GLN A 263 11.24 -4.15 9.15
CA GLN A 263 12.65 -3.85 9.43
C GLN A 263 12.73 -2.83 10.55
N VAL A 264 13.66 -3.04 11.49
CA VAL A 264 13.91 -2.14 12.61
C VAL A 264 15.35 -1.65 12.60
N PRO A 265 15.66 -0.52 13.26
CA PRO A 265 17.02 -0.01 13.32
C PRO A 265 18.04 -1.01 13.86
N SER A 266 19.23 -1.06 13.27
CA SER A 266 20.29 -2.02 13.61
C SER A 266 20.71 -1.95 15.07
N ASN A 267 20.70 -0.74 15.66
CA ASN A 267 21.01 -0.52 17.07
C ASN A 267 19.89 -0.94 18.04
N ALA A 268 18.68 -1.22 17.56
CA ALA A 268 17.54 -1.62 18.38
C ALA A 268 17.26 -3.13 18.32
N ILE A 269 17.59 -3.80 17.22
CA ILE A 269 17.13 -5.18 16.95
C ILE A 269 17.50 -6.20 18.04
N SER A 270 18.76 -6.20 18.50
CA SER A 270 19.22 -7.17 19.52
C SER A 270 18.50 -6.99 20.86
N GLU A 271 18.31 -5.75 21.29
CA GLU A 271 17.61 -5.43 22.54
C GLU A 271 16.10 -5.72 22.40
N LEU A 272 15.52 -5.43 21.24
CA LEU A 272 14.14 -5.75 20.91
C LEU A 272 13.87 -7.27 21.03
N TYR A 273 14.62 -8.10 20.30
CA TYR A 273 14.48 -9.56 20.36
C TYR A 273 14.67 -10.08 21.79
N THR A 274 15.69 -9.57 22.48
CA THR A 274 15.94 -9.90 23.89
C THR A 274 14.68 -9.61 24.73
N SER A 275 14.12 -8.42 24.64
CA SER A 275 12.97 -8.01 25.46
C SER A 275 11.69 -8.84 25.24
N ILE A 276 11.52 -9.44 24.05
CA ILE A 276 10.39 -10.33 23.72
C ILE A 276 10.68 -11.82 23.98
N GLY A 277 11.83 -12.15 24.56
CA GLY A 277 12.16 -13.53 24.96
C GLY A 277 12.89 -14.34 23.90
N MET A 278 13.38 -13.71 22.84
CA MET A 278 14.14 -14.33 21.75
C MET A 278 15.58 -13.80 21.70
N ASN A 279 16.42 -14.36 20.83
CA ASN A 279 17.82 -13.93 20.68
C ASN A 279 18.15 -13.73 19.20
N TRP A 280 18.40 -12.47 18.83
CA TRP A 280 18.71 -12.09 17.44
C TRP A 280 19.98 -12.76 16.91
N THR A 281 21.07 -12.81 17.69
CA THR A 281 22.33 -13.45 17.27
C THR A 281 22.12 -14.94 17.01
N ALA A 282 21.38 -15.61 17.88
CA ALA A 282 21.08 -17.02 17.70
C ALA A 282 20.30 -17.28 16.40
N ILE A 283 19.32 -16.42 16.09
CA ILE A 283 18.50 -16.51 14.88
C ILE A 283 19.34 -16.21 13.62
N SER A 284 20.06 -15.09 13.63
CA SER A 284 20.72 -14.53 12.44
C SER A 284 22.09 -15.16 12.13
N GLN A 285 22.77 -15.72 13.13
CA GLN A 285 24.15 -16.23 12.98
C GLN A 285 24.27 -17.72 13.33
N ASP A 286 23.54 -18.20 14.34
CA ASP A 286 23.69 -19.58 14.83
C ASP A 286 22.64 -20.56 14.25
N GLY A 287 21.74 -20.07 13.39
CA GLY A 287 20.72 -20.88 12.72
C GLY A 287 19.57 -21.33 13.65
N TYR A 288 19.34 -20.63 14.76
CA TYR A 288 18.19 -20.89 15.62
C TYR A 288 16.88 -20.60 14.88
N ILE A 289 15.95 -21.56 14.95
CA ILE A 289 14.64 -21.49 14.29
C ILE A 289 13.57 -21.22 15.36
N PRO A 290 12.93 -20.03 15.36
CA PRO A 290 11.83 -19.73 16.26
C PRO A 290 10.62 -20.64 16.02
N LEU A 291 9.94 -21.05 17.09
CA LEU A 291 8.75 -21.90 17.00
C LEU A 291 7.48 -21.07 17.14
N CYS A 292 6.45 -21.39 16.35
CA CYS A 292 5.19 -20.64 16.38
C CYS A 292 4.48 -20.67 17.73
N ARG A 293 4.70 -21.70 18.55
CA ARG A 293 4.16 -21.75 19.93
C ARG A 293 4.64 -20.60 20.82
N ASP A 294 5.80 -20.03 20.49
CA ASP A 294 6.42 -18.92 21.24
C ASP A 294 5.84 -17.55 20.79
N PHE A 295 5.08 -17.51 19.69
CA PHE A 295 4.38 -16.33 19.16
C PHE A 295 2.95 -16.29 19.71
N ASN A 296 2.80 -15.74 20.91
CA ASN A 296 1.52 -15.62 21.60
C ASN A 296 1.38 -14.25 22.27
N SER A 297 0.22 -13.98 22.87
CA SER A 297 -0.10 -12.68 23.46
C SER A 297 0.65 -12.34 24.76
N SER A 298 1.64 -13.15 25.18
CA SER A 298 2.45 -12.90 26.38
C SER A 298 3.59 -11.87 26.15
N TRP A 299 3.86 -11.53 24.90
CA TRP A 299 4.80 -10.48 24.52
C TRP A 299 4.20 -9.57 23.45
N SER A 300 4.75 -8.35 23.37
CA SER A 300 4.30 -7.32 22.44
C SER A 300 5.45 -6.40 22.05
N VAL A 301 5.33 -5.77 20.88
CA VAL A 301 6.20 -4.69 20.43
C VAL A 301 5.35 -3.46 20.20
N THR A 302 5.82 -2.31 20.69
CA THR A 302 5.19 -1.00 20.53
C THR A 302 6.14 -0.05 19.81
N PHE A 303 5.69 0.48 18.68
CA PHE A 303 6.35 1.56 17.96
C PHE A 303 5.78 2.89 18.43
N HIS A 304 6.65 3.86 18.71
CA HIS A 304 6.30 5.21 19.14
C HIS A 304 6.67 6.20 18.03
N PHE A 305 5.72 7.02 17.59
CA PHE A 305 5.89 7.93 16.46
C PHE A 305 5.68 9.38 16.88
N GLY A 306 6.44 10.30 16.31
CA GLY A 306 6.42 11.72 16.65
C GLY A 306 7.61 12.16 17.51
N ASP A 307 7.51 13.37 18.10
CA ASP A 307 8.57 14.06 18.83
C ASP A 307 8.14 14.53 20.25
N SER A 308 6.94 14.16 20.74
CA SER A 308 6.33 14.75 21.94
C SER A 308 5.59 13.74 22.85
N GLU A 309 5.30 14.08 24.11
CA GLU A 309 4.65 13.13 25.05
C GLU A 309 3.19 12.72 24.70
N ALA A 310 2.60 13.25 23.62
CA ALA A 310 1.31 12.82 23.07
C ALA A 310 1.44 11.85 21.86
N ASP A 311 2.65 11.34 21.63
CA ASP A 311 3.04 10.56 20.46
C ASP A 311 2.12 9.34 20.20
N PRO A 312 1.57 9.20 18.99
CA PRO A 312 0.82 8.02 18.60
C PRO A 312 1.70 6.77 18.69
N ARG A 313 1.09 5.67 19.13
CA ARG A 313 1.78 4.38 19.30
C ARG A 313 0.98 3.26 18.66
N LEU A 314 1.70 2.31 18.06
CA LEU A 314 1.12 1.09 17.52
C LEU A 314 1.73 -0.10 18.23
N THR A 315 0.87 -0.96 18.78
CA THR A 315 1.27 -2.16 19.52
C THR A 315 0.77 -3.40 18.80
N LEU A 316 1.67 -4.37 18.58
CA LEU A 316 1.37 -5.71 18.11
C LEU A 316 1.77 -6.74 19.16
N THR A 317 0.94 -7.76 19.35
CA THR A 317 1.26 -8.91 20.19
C THR A 317 1.90 -10.03 19.39
N GLY A 318 2.54 -10.97 20.08
CA GLY A 318 3.25 -12.06 19.42
C GLY A 318 2.37 -12.96 18.54
N ASP A 319 1.12 -13.19 18.94
CA ASP A 319 0.14 -13.94 18.14
C ASP A 319 -0.25 -13.22 16.85
N GLN A 320 -0.24 -11.88 16.84
CA GLN A 320 -0.46 -11.11 15.60
C GLN A 320 0.74 -11.25 14.66
N LEU A 321 1.96 -11.25 15.19
CA LEU A 321 3.18 -11.35 14.41
C LEU A 321 3.57 -12.79 14.02
N ALA A 322 2.72 -13.78 14.30
CA ALA A 322 2.99 -15.18 13.99
C ALA A 322 2.89 -15.43 12.47
N GLN A 323 4.01 -15.79 11.84
CA GLN A 323 4.04 -16.18 10.43
C GLN A 323 4.65 -17.58 10.24
N PRO A 324 3.82 -18.64 10.21
CA PRO A 324 4.29 -20.02 10.07
C PRO A 324 4.97 -20.30 8.73
N GLY A 325 5.84 -21.31 8.69
CA GLY A 325 6.48 -21.81 7.47
C GLY A 325 7.97 -21.46 7.34
N PHE A 326 8.61 -20.95 8.39
CA PHE A 326 10.03 -20.63 8.35
C PHE A 326 10.88 -21.89 8.13
N ALA A 327 11.86 -21.81 7.24
CA ALA A 327 12.69 -22.95 6.84
C ALA A 327 11.87 -24.20 6.43
N ASP A 328 10.77 -23.98 5.69
CA ASP A 328 9.83 -25.01 5.21
C ASP A 328 9.17 -25.84 6.32
N ARG A 329 9.13 -25.32 7.56
CA ARG A 329 8.54 -25.99 8.73
C ARG A 329 7.26 -25.31 9.18
N LYS A 330 6.18 -26.09 9.27
CA LYS A 330 4.86 -25.60 9.73
C LYS A 330 4.83 -25.19 11.21
N ASP A 331 5.70 -25.77 12.03
CA ASP A 331 5.79 -25.46 13.46
C ASP A 331 6.75 -24.30 13.76
N ALA A 332 7.49 -23.83 12.75
CA ALA A 332 8.42 -22.73 12.84
C ALA A 332 7.80 -21.44 12.30
N CYS A 333 8.07 -20.34 12.98
CA CYS A 333 7.59 -19.01 12.59
C CYS A 333 8.75 -18.14 12.14
N ASN A 334 8.52 -17.31 11.12
CA ASN A 334 9.50 -16.37 10.64
C ASN A 334 9.86 -15.40 11.78
N PRO A 335 11.14 -15.05 11.95
CA PRO A 335 11.52 -13.95 12.82
C PRO A 335 10.73 -12.69 12.40
N PRO A 336 10.04 -12.02 13.32
CA PRO A 336 9.09 -10.97 12.94
C PRO A 336 9.77 -9.65 12.55
N PHE A 337 11.06 -9.49 12.83
CA PHE A 337 11.81 -8.27 12.54
C PHE A 337 13.16 -8.58 11.88
N ASP A 338 13.46 -7.86 10.82
CA ASP A 338 14.77 -7.86 10.16
C ASP A 338 15.56 -6.60 10.51
N ASP A 339 16.87 -6.66 10.34
CA ASP A 339 17.75 -5.48 10.44
C ASP A 339 17.56 -4.60 9.20
N SER A 340 17.26 -3.32 9.41
CA SER A 340 17.11 -2.36 8.30
C SER A 340 18.44 -1.95 7.66
N GLY A 341 19.57 -2.29 8.28
CA GLY A 341 20.91 -1.86 7.87
C GLY A 341 21.20 -0.39 8.19
N SER A 342 20.31 0.31 8.88
CA SER A 342 20.51 1.67 9.39
C SER A 342 20.13 1.80 10.85
N ASN A 343 20.77 2.73 11.57
CA ASN A 343 20.49 3.00 12.98
C ASN A 343 19.29 3.93 13.21
N ASP A 344 18.67 4.43 12.15
CA ASP A 344 17.62 5.46 12.19
C ASP A 344 16.41 5.13 11.31
N PHE A 345 16.32 3.93 10.73
CA PHE A 345 15.29 3.60 9.75
C PHE A 345 14.51 2.34 10.14
N ALA A 346 13.20 2.39 10.01
CA ALA A 346 12.29 1.26 10.07
C ALA A 346 11.42 1.19 8.80
N LEU A 347 11.20 -0.03 8.31
CA LEU A 347 10.24 -0.32 7.26
C LEU A 347 9.09 -1.12 7.88
N LEU A 348 7.89 -0.56 7.87
CA LEU A 348 6.71 -1.13 8.52
C LEU A 348 5.75 -1.64 7.46
N GLY A 349 6.00 -2.87 7.02
CA GLY A 349 5.26 -3.50 5.95
C GLY A 349 3.95 -4.18 6.36
N THR A 350 3.44 -4.98 5.43
CA THR A 350 2.21 -5.77 5.57
C THR A 350 2.08 -6.62 6.84
N PRO A 351 3.14 -7.20 7.45
CA PRO A 351 2.99 -7.92 8.72
C PRO A 351 2.49 -7.05 9.88
N LEU A 352 2.60 -5.72 9.79
CA LEU A 352 1.96 -4.77 10.72
C LEU A 352 0.64 -4.28 10.15
N LEU A 353 0.66 -3.79 8.90
CA LEU A 353 -0.47 -3.07 8.30
C LEU A 353 -1.74 -3.91 8.22
N GLN A 354 -1.62 -5.22 8.00
CA GLN A 354 -2.76 -6.13 7.87
C GLN A 354 -3.56 -6.32 9.17
N HIS A 355 -3.02 -5.95 10.34
CA HIS A 355 -3.72 -6.04 11.62
C HIS A 355 -4.54 -4.79 11.98
N PHE A 356 -4.50 -3.77 11.14
CA PHE A 356 -5.22 -2.52 11.33
C PHE A 356 -6.09 -2.22 10.12
N TYR A 357 -7.21 -1.53 10.37
CA TYR A 357 -7.81 -0.72 9.32
C TYR A 357 -6.95 0.53 9.16
N THR A 358 -6.47 0.79 7.95
CA THR A 358 -5.56 1.94 7.71
C THR A 358 -6.23 2.99 6.85
N VAL A 359 -6.09 4.26 7.22
CA VAL A 359 -6.62 5.42 6.48
C VAL A 359 -5.46 6.33 6.14
N TRP A 360 -5.18 6.53 4.86
CA TRP A 360 -4.07 7.28 4.31
C TRP A 360 -4.63 8.60 3.77
N ASP A 361 -4.52 9.63 4.60
CA ASP A 361 -5.19 10.92 4.39
C ASP A 361 -4.14 11.94 3.94
N PHE A 362 -4.30 12.52 2.75
CA PHE A 362 -3.43 13.58 2.24
C PHE A 362 -3.69 14.92 2.94
N GLY A 363 -4.84 15.07 3.62
CA GLY A 363 -5.27 16.25 4.36
C GLY A 363 -5.83 17.37 3.49
N ALA A 364 -5.49 17.41 2.19
CA ALA A 364 -6.00 18.37 1.22
C ALA A 364 -5.87 17.82 -0.21
N ALA A 365 -6.69 18.35 -1.12
CA ALA A 365 -6.62 17.97 -2.54
C ALA A 365 -5.46 18.65 -3.30
N ALA A 366 -5.09 19.87 -2.90
CA ALA A 366 -4.00 20.61 -3.51
C ALA A 366 -2.65 20.23 -2.87
N VAL A 367 -1.66 19.91 -3.71
CA VAL A 367 -0.31 19.50 -3.28
C VAL A 367 0.35 20.51 -2.33
N THR A 368 0.15 21.81 -2.56
CA THR A 368 0.70 22.88 -1.71
C THR A 368 0.14 22.87 -0.28
N ASP A 369 -1.04 22.28 -0.10
CA ASP A 369 -1.78 22.27 1.16
C ASP A 369 -1.75 20.91 1.85
N TYR A 370 -1.02 19.92 1.31
CA TYR A 370 -0.91 18.59 1.89
C TYR A 370 -0.50 18.64 3.37
N ARG A 371 -1.26 17.93 4.20
CA ARG A 371 -1.01 17.67 5.63
C ARG A 371 -1.23 16.19 5.91
N PRO A 372 -0.42 15.32 5.30
CA PRO A 372 -0.69 13.90 5.28
C PRO A 372 -0.48 13.25 6.64
N ARG A 373 -1.30 12.24 6.90
CA ARG A 373 -1.29 11.44 8.13
C ARG A 373 -1.88 10.06 7.84
N ILE A 374 -1.56 9.08 8.69
CA ILE A 374 -2.09 7.73 8.59
C ILE A 374 -2.88 7.42 9.86
N GLY A 375 -4.15 7.10 9.71
CA GLY A 375 -5.01 6.62 10.78
C GLY A 375 -4.94 5.11 10.89
N PHE A 376 -4.73 4.60 12.11
CA PHE A 376 -4.73 3.17 12.42
C PHE A 376 -5.90 2.84 13.35
N GLY A 377 -6.83 2.04 12.84
CA GLY A 377 -7.99 1.56 13.59
C GLY A 377 -7.81 0.11 13.99
N LYS A 378 -8.05 -0.21 15.26
CA LYS A 378 -8.12 -1.60 15.70
C LYS A 378 -9.33 -2.27 15.05
N LEU A 379 -9.12 -3.41 14.39
CA LEU A 379 -10.22 -4.12 13.75
C LEU A 379 -11.22 -4.65 14.79
N LYS A 380 -12.52 -4.58 14.47
CA LYS A 380 -13.57 -5.27 15.23
C LYS A 380 -13.31 -6.78 15.29
N ALA A 381 -13.77 -7.44 16.34
CA ALA A 381 -13.49 -8.86 16.57
C ALA A 381 -13.82 -9.77 15.38
N GLY A 382 -14.95 -9.53 14.69
CA GLY A 382 -15.35 -10.31 13.51
C GLY A 382 -14.64 -9.95 12.19
N MET A 383 -13.79 -8.92 12.21
CA MET A 383 -13.01 -8.42 11.07
C MET A 383 -11.51 -8.73 11.22
N ARG A 384 -11.11 -9.45 12.28
CA ARG A 384 -9.71 -9.86 12.47
C ARG A 384 -9.43 -11.16 11.73
N PRO A 385 -8.19 -11.36 11.24
CA PRO A 385 -7.72 -12.60 10.62
C PRO A 385 -7.94 -13.84 11.49
#